data_AF-A0AAE9J160-F1
#
_entry.id   AF-A0AAE9J160-F1
#
_cell.length_a   1.000
_cell.length_b   1.000
_cell.length_c   1.000
_cell.angle_alpha   90.00
_cell.angle_beta   90.00
_cell.angle_gamma   90.00
#
_symmetry.space_group_name_H-M   'P 1'
#
loop_
_entity.id
_entity.type
_entity.pdbx_description
1 polymer ?
#
loop_
_entity_poly.entity_id
_entity_poly.type
_entity_poly.pdbx_seq_one_letter_code
_entity_poly.pdbx_strand_id
1 'polypeptide(L)'
;MESKPMVFCDTKTVLTYMEPNFRFNLVLKIPSIRKAEKSAPLIIKRLELHDNRLIINRTEYSMKVWRECQDDAGLNNGEVDDDSDEYGVQTSIDESI
;
A
#
# COMPACT_ATOMS: atom_id res chain seq x y z
N MET A 1 30.54 17.47 8.61
CA MET A 1 30.24 17.90 7.23
C MET A 1 28.76 18.17 7.17
N GLU A 2 28.37 19.45 7.11
CA GLU A 2 26.97 19.82 6.92
C GLU A 2 26.54 19.36 5.51
N SER A 3 25.63 18.39 5.42
CA SER A 3 25.08 17.94 4.15
C SER A 3 24.25 19.07 3.55
N LYS A 4 24.83 19.79 2.58
CA LYS A 4 24.11 20.84 1.84
C LYS A 4 22.86 20.19 1.22
N PRO A 5 21.63 20.58 1.59
CA PRO A 5 20.44 19.96 1.04
C PRO A 5 20.42 20.27 -0.45
N MET A 6 20.31 19.23 -1.29
CA MET A 6 20.10 19.39 -2.73
C MET A 6 18.98 20.39 -2.95
N VAL A 7 19.30 21.51 -3.61
CA VAL A 7 18.36 22.62 -3.80
C VAL A 7 17.13 22.08 -4.53
N PHE A 8 15.98 22.31 -3.90
CA PHE A 8 14.66 21.68 -4.07
C PHE A 8 14.01 21.83 -5.47
N CYS A 9 14.74 22.34 -6.47
CA CYS A 9 14.25 22.54 -7.84
C CYS A 9 14.31 21.24 -8.67
N ASP A 10 15.32 20.39 -8.43
CA ASP A 10 15.53 19.19 -9.26
C ASP A 10 14.75 17.96 -8.75
N THR A 11 14.40 17.91 -7.47
CA THR A 11 13.72 16.75 -6.88
C THR A 11 12.33 16.55 -7.45
N LYS A 12 11.56 17.62 -7.63
CA LYS A 12 10.23 17.53 -8.25
C LYS A 12 10.32 17.02 -9.69
N THR A 13 11.29 17.52 -10.45
CA THR A 13 11.55 17.10 -11.83
C THR A 13 11.94 15.62 -11.89
N VAL A 14 12.91 15.20 -11.07
CA VAL A 14 13.35 13.80 -10.99
C VAL A 14 12.18 12.88 -10.62
N LEU A 15 11.39 13.25 -9.60
CA LEU A 15 10.23 12.46 -9.17
C LEU A 15 9.17 12.38 -10.28
N THR A 16 8.97 13.44 -11.06
CA THR A 16 7.99 13.46 -12.16
C THR A 16 8.30 12.41 -13.24
N TYR A 17 9.58 12.23 -13.58
CA TYR A 17 10.02 11.27 -14.60
C TYR A 17 10.38 9.89 -14.05
N MET A 18 10.39 9.71 -12.73
CA MET A 18 10.65 8.43 -12.09
C MET A 18 9.46 7.49 -12.25
N GLU A 19 9.76 6.21 -12.43
CA GLU A 19 8.73 5.17 -12.55
C GLU A 19 7.88 5.11 -11.25
N PRO A 20 6.54 5.02 -11.35
CA PRO A 20 5.64 5.07 -10.20
C PRO A 20 5.94 4.10 -9.05
N ASN A 21 6.20 2.83 -9.36
CA ASN A 21 6.44 1.79 -8.36
C ASN A 21 7.76 2.04 -7.60
N PHE A 22 8.78 2.58 -8.28
CA PHE A 22 9.99 3.06 -7.64
C PHE A 22 9.72 4.21 -6.66
N ARG A 23 8.85 5.16 -7.02
CA ARG A 23 8.49 6.27 -6.12
C ARG A 23 7.82 5.79 -4.83
N PHE A 24 6.91 4.82 -4.93
CA PHE A 24 6.25 4.25 -3.74
C PHE A 24 7.27 3.63 -2.80
N ASN A 25 8.19 2.81 -3.33
CA ASN A 25 9.27 2.22 -2.55
C ASN A 25 10.22 3.27 -1.95
N LEU A 26 10.53 4.32 -2.71
CA LEU A 26 11.41 5.40 -2.25
C LEU A 26 10.81 6.15 -1.06
N VAL A 27 9.52 6.46 -1.12
CA VAL A 27 8.79 7.16 -0.05
C VAL A 27 8.66 6.30 1.22
N LEU A 28 8.51 4.98 1.09
CA LEU A 28 8.51 4.07 2.23
C LEU A 28 9.84 4.06 2.97
N LYS A 29 10.97 4.12 2.23
CA LYS A 29 12.32 4.11 2.80
C LYS A 29 12.78 5.48 3.28
N ILE A 30 12.31 6.56 2.66
CA ILE A 30 12.73 7.93 2.94
C ILE A 30 11.49 8.81 3.19
N PRO A 31 10.89 8.78 4.39
CA PRO A 31 9.66 9.53 4.66
C PRO A 31 9.79 11.05 4.50
N SER A 32 11.01 11.60 4.64
CA SER A 32 11.27 13.04 4.54
C SER A 32 10.99 13.62 3.14
N ILE A 33 11.00 12.81 2.08
CA ILE A 33 10.69 13.27 0.71
C ILE A 33 9.20 13.25 0.37
N ARG A 34 8.32 12.76 1.26
CA ARG A 34 6.86 12.65 1.03
C ARG A 34 6.24 13.94 0.51
N LYS A 35 6.65 15.09 1.07
CA LYS A 35 6.10 16.39 0.68
C LYS A 35 6.46 16.73 -0.77
N ALA A 36 7.69 16.46 -1.18
CA ALA A 36 8.16 16.68 -2.55
C ALA A 36 7.47 15.70 -3.52
N GLU A 37 7.38 14.42 -3.14
CA GLU A 37 6.76 13.37 -3.95
C GLU A 37 5.27 13.63 -4.20
N LYS A 38 4.52 13.98 -3.15
CA LYS A 38 3.10 14.36 -3.28
C LYS A 38 2.88 15.61 -4.13
N SER A 39 3.88 16.49 -4.24
CA SER A 39 3.80 17.70 -5.07
C SER A 39 4.17 17.45 -6.54
N ALA A 40 4.83 16.34 -6.84
CA ALA A 40 5.27 15.96 -8.17
C ALA A 40 4.17 15.14 -8.88
N PRO A 41 3.79 15.48 -10.13
CA PRO A 41 2.84 14.68 -10.90
C PRO A 41 3.25 13.22 -10.97
N LEU A 42 2.30 12.30 -10.82
CA LEU A 42 2.52 10.86 -10.95
C LEU A 42 1.97 10.40 -12.30
N ILE A 43 2.84 9.93 -13.20
CA ILE A 43 2.45 9.51 -14.55
C ILE A 43 2.32 7.99 -14.59
N ILE A 44 1.08 7.50 -14.63
CA ILE A 44 0.75 6.07 -14.71
C ILE A 44 0.24 5.77 -16.12
N LYS A 45 0.77 4.71 -16.75
CA LYS A 45 0.37 4.30 -18.12
C LYS A 45 -0.84 3.36 -18.13
N ARG A 46 -0.98 2.53 -17.08
CA ARG A 46 -2.09 1.59 -16.90
C ARG A 46 -2.45 1.57 -15.42
N LEU A 47 -3.72 1.83 -15.13
CA LEU A 47 -4.28 1.74 -13.80
C LEU A 47 -5.49 0.81 -13.87
N GLU A 48 -5.45 -0.27 -13.10
CA GLU A 48 -6.61 -1.16 -12.91
C GLU A 48 -6.91 -1.24 -11.43
N LEU A 49 -8.19 -1.10 -11.10
CA LEU A 49 -8.70 -1.17 -9.75
C LEU A 49 -9.61 -2.39 -9.67
N HIS A 50 -9.39 -3.21 -8.66
CA HIS A 50 -10.21 -4.36 -8.30
C HIS A 50 -10.50 -4.27 -6.79
N ASP A 51 -11.39 -5.12 -6.31
CA ASP A 51 -11.88 -5.07 -4.94
C ASP A 51 -10.75 -5.16 -3.89
N ASN A 52 -9.81 -6.10 -4.08
CA ASN A 52 -8.70 -6.34 -3.15
C ASN A 52 -7.31 -6.09 -3.75
N ARG A 53 -7.23 -5.51 -4.96
CA ARG A 53 -5.94 -5.26 -5.62
C ARG A 53 -6.00 -4.09 -6.58
N LEU A 54 -4.83 -3.51 -6.82
CA LEU A 54 -4.63 -2.50 -7.85
C LEU A 54 -3.41 -2.85 -8.70
N ILE A 55 -3.50 -2.56 -9.99
CA ILE A 55 -2.40 -2.77 -10.94
C ILE A 55 -1.94 -1.40 -11.43
N ILE A 56 -0.67 -1.09 -11.17
CA ILE A 56 0.00 0.13 -11.66
C ILE A 56 1.07 -0.27 -12.65
N ASN A 57 0.87 0.13 -13.90
CA ASN A 57 1.67 -0.27 -15.07
C ASN A 57 1.67 -1.80 -15.27
N ARG A 58 2.67 -2.47 -14.69
CA ARG A 58 2.86 -3.94 -14.75
C ARG A 58 3.02 -4.56 -13.36
N THR A 59 2.83 -3.76 -12.32
CA THR A 59 3.01 -4.17 -10.93
C THR A 59 1.64 -4.28 -10.28
N GLU A 60 1.34 -5.46 -9.75
CA GLU A 60 0.14 -5.74 -8.98
C GLU A 60 0.44 -5.53 -7.49
N TYR A 61 -0.42 -4.75 -6.83
CA TYR A 61 -0.45 -4.57 -5.39
C TYR A 61 -1.75 -5.19 -4.89
N SER A 62 -1.65 -6.22 -4.06
CA SER A 62 -2.79 -6.84 -3.40
C SER A 62 -2.85 -6.40 -1.94
N MET A 63 -4.07 -6.20 -1.46
CA MET A 63 -4.38 -6.03 -0.05
C MET A 63 -4.99 -7.33 0.43
N LYS A 64 -4.45 -7.87 1.52
CA LYS A 64 -4.95 -9.06 2.19
C LYS A 64 -4.98 -8.81 3.68
N VAL A 65 -5.89 -9.48 4.37
CA VAL A 65 -5.97 -9.47 5.83
C VAL A 65 -5.16 -10.64 6.36
N TRP A 66 -4.31 -10.39 7.35
CA TRP A 66 -3.66 -11.47 8.09
C TRP A 66 -4.57 -11.87 9.26
N ARG A 67 -5.13 -13.07 9.19
CA ARG A 67 -5.97 -13.64 10.24
C ARG A 67 -5.12 -14.39 11.25
N GLU A 68 -5.25 -14.00 12.52
CA GLU A 68 -4.70 -14.73 13.67
C GLU A 68 -5.87 -15.11 14.60
N CYS A 69 -6.31 -16.37 14.49
CA CYS A 69 -7.31 -16.97 15.36
C CYS A 69 -6.63 -17.52 16.61
N GLN A 70 -7.12 -17.10 17.78
CA GLN A 70 -6.61 -17.55 19.08
C GLN A 70 -7.17 -18.93 19.47
N ASP A 71 -8.37 -19.27 18.99
CA ASP A 71 -9.08 -20.51 19.30
C ASP A 71 -9.24 -21.42 18.06
N ASP A 72 -9.48 -22.71 18.31
CA ASP A 72 -9.67 -23.76 17.30
C ASP A 72 -11.04 -23.69 16.59
N ALA A 73 -11.47 -22.48 16.21
CA ALA A 73 -12.73 -22.20 15.53
C ALA A 73 -12.84 -22.80 14.10
N GLY A 74 -12.02 -23.79 13.75
CA GLY A 74 -11.96 -24.42 12.43
C GLY A 74 -11.35 -23.51 11.34
N LEU A 75 -10.77 -22.37 11.73
CA LEU A 75 -10.15 -21.41 10.83
C LEU A 75 -8.63 -21.50 10.93
N ASN A 76 -7.97 -21.48 9.77
CA ASN A 76 -6.51 -21.46 9.69
C ASN A 76 -6.00 -20.02 9.79
N ASN A 77 -4.90 -19.84 10.50
CA ASN A 77 -4.13 -18.59 10.48
C ASN A 77 -3.53 -18.39 9.08
N GLY A 78 -3.54 -17.15 8.60
CA GLY A 78 -2.92 -16.81 7.32
C GLY A 78 -3.57 -15.64 6.59
N GLU A 79 -3.12 -15.42 5.37
CA GLU A 79 -3.65 -14.38 4.49
C GLU A 79 -5.01 -14.78 3.93
N VAL A 80 -6.01 -13.92 4.12
CA VAL A 80 -7.34 -14.03 3.52
C VAL A 80 -7.67 -12.75 2.75
N ASP A 81 -8.50 -12.88 1.70
CA ASP A 81 -8.88 -11.74 0.86
C ASP A 81 -9.87 -10.79 1.56
N ASP A 82 -10.69 -11.32 2.47
CA ASP A 82 -11.62 -10.58 3.33
C ASP A 82 -11.78 -11.32 4.67
N ASP A 83 -11.93 -10.58 5.77
CA ASP A 83 -12.25 -11.10 7.10
C ASP A 83 -13.66 -10.72 7.58
N SER A 84 -14.43 -10.04 6.75
CA SER A 84 -15.81 -9.68 7.00
C SER A 84 -16.78 -10.82 6.70
N ASP A 85 -17.85 -10.93 7.49
CA ASP A 85 -19.01 -11.75 7.12
C ASP A 85 -19.89 -11.04 6.06
N GLU A 86 -21.01 -11.67 5.67
CA GLU A 86 -21.99 -11.12 4.72
C GLU A 86 -22.50 -9.72 5.09
N TYR A 87 -22.28 -9.26 6.32
CA TYR A 87 -22.75 -7.98 6.84
C TYR A 87 -21.62 -6.97 7.13
N GLY A 88 -20.37 -7.26 6.77
CA GLY A 88 -19.27 -6.31 6.90
C GLY A 88 -18.76 -6.12 8.34
N VAL A 89 -19.10 -7.04 9.26
CA VAL A 89 -18.70 -6.97 10.66
C VAL A 89 -17.47 -7.86 10.87
N GLN A 90 -16.44 -7.31 11.51
CA GLN A 90 -15.31 -8.10 12.00
C GLN A 90 -15.88 -9.18 12.90
N THR A 91 -15.69 -10.46 12.56
CA THR A 91 -16.33 -11.58 13.27
C THR A 91 -15.94 -11.56 14.74
N SER A 92 -16.70 -10.86 15.57
CA SER A 92 -16.81 -11.13 16.99
C SER A 92 -17.57 -12.44 17.05
N ILE A 93 -16.84 -13.52 17.32
CA ILE A 93 -17.43 -14.81 17.62
C ILE A 93 -18.46 -14.55 18.74
N ASP A 94 -19.74 -14.68 18.43
CA ASP A 94 -20.81 -14.72 19.43
C ASP A 94 -21.11 -16.19 19.74
N GLU A 95 -21.26 -16.43 21.03
CA GLU A 95 -21.25 -17.68 21.76
C GLU A 95 -22.56 -18.48 21.53
N SER A 96 -22.51 -19.57 20.76
CA SER A 96 -23.30 -20.77 21.09
C SER A 96 -22.83 -21.96 20.26
N ILE A 97 -22.09 -22.90 20.86
CA ILE A 97 -22.43 -24.34 20.98
C ILE A 97 -21.69 -24.89 22.20
#